data_AF-A0AAX3SXN9-F1
#
_entry.id   AF-A0AAX3SXN9-F1
#
_cell.length_a   1.000
_cell.length_b   1.000
_cell.length_c   1.000
_cell.angle_alpha   90.00
_cell.angle_beta   90.00
_cell.angle_gamma   90.00
#
_symmetry.space_group_name_H-M   'P 1'
#
loop_
_entity.id
_entity.type
_entity.pdbx_description
1 polymer ?
#
loop_
_entity_poly.entity_id
_entity_poly.type
_entity_poly.pdbx_seq_one_letter_code
_entity_poly.pdbx_strand_id
1 'polypeptide(L)'
;MFLSHNHEKILGVADLENRKDGLWAKIKIYTNTNYGKETYEIAKQMQKDNRPMQLSIGYRILKSEPTEINGQVVRYLKQIEVGEISLVPLGTNPQSKIQEIKNIKGEKNMEKVNLKELNDKIIDSNNELEEKKNN
;
A
#
# COMPACT_ATOMS: atom_id res chain seq x y z
N MET A 1 -0.86 1.06 -22.03
CA MET A 1 -1.99 0.12 -21.96
C MET A 1 -2.68 0.32 -20.62
N PHE A 2 -3.92 0.82 -20.61
CA PHE A 2 -4.71 1.14 -19.42
C PHE A 2 -5.85 0.13 -19.31
N LEU A 3 -5.97 -0.57 -18.18
CA LEU A 3 -7.00 -1.59 -17.96
C LEU A 3 -8.16 -1.04 -17.11
N SER A 4 -9.33 -1.58 -17.41
CA SER A 4 -10.69 -1.17 -17.02
C SER A 4 -10.95 -1.16 -15.51
N HIS A 5 -11.62 -0.09 -15.05
CA HIS A 5 -12.42 -0.09 -13.83
C HIS A 5 -13.53 -1.13 -13.97
N ASN A 6 -13.45 -2.22 -13.21
CA ASN A 6 -14.54 -3.19 -13.14
C ASN A 6 -15.12 -3.18 -11.71
N HIS A 7 -16.23 -2.48 -11.54
CA HIS A 7 -16.92 -2.33 -10.26
C HIS A 7 -17.52 -3.66 -9.73
N GLU A 8 -17.57 -4.72 -10.56
CA GLU A 8 -18.01 -6.06 -10.15
C GLU A 8 -16.89 -6.88 -9.48
N LYS A 9 -15.63 -6.46 -9.65
CA LYS A 9 -14.48 -7.13 -9.04
C LYS A 9 -14.17 -6.52 -7.67
N ILE A 10 -14.88 -7.01 -6.65
CA ILE A 10 -14.67 -6.62 -5.26
C ILE A 10 -13.26 -7.01 -4.82
N LEU A 11 -12.43 -6.00 -4.53
CA LEU A 11 -11.05 -6.18 -4.05
C LEU A 11 -10.98 -6.42 -2.53
N GLY A 12 -11.98 -5.94 -1.80
CA GLY A 12 -11.99 -5.94 -0.34
C GLY A 12 -12.96 -4.92 0.23
N VAL A 13 -12.65 -4.43 1.43
CA VAL A 13 -13.45 -3.41 2.14
C VAL A 13 -12.59 -2.22 2.51
N ALA A 14 -13.22 -1.05 2.63
CA ALA A 14 -12.56 0.19 2.99
C ALA A 14 -13.34 0.94 4.07
N ASP A 15 -12.61 1.45 5.07
CA ASP A 15 -13.12 2.44 6.01
C ASP A 15 -12.71 3.83 5.54
N LEU A 16 -13.65 4.76 5.49
CA LEU A 16 -13.43 6.13 5.04
C LEU A 16 -13.57 7.11 6.20
N GLU A 17 -12.67 8.09 6.25
CA GLU A 17 -12.66 9.11 7.30
C GLU A 17 -12.38 10.49 6.68
N ASN A 18 -13.30 11.44 6.87
CA ASN A 18 -13.04 12.83 6.51
C ASN A 18 -12.11 13.47 7.53
N ARG A 19 -10.95 13.94 7.07
CA ARG A 19 -9.97 14.67 7.88
C ARG A 19 -9.76 16.08 7.32
N LYS A 20 -9.03 16.91 8.07
CA LYS A 20 -8.71 18.30 7.66
C LYS A 20 -7.90 18.37 6.36
N ASP A 21 -7.10 17.35 6.07
CA ASP A 21 -6.22 17.22 4.91
C ASP A 21 -6.85 16.43 3.75
N GLY A 22 -8.09 15.94 3.91
CA GLY A 22 -8.84 15.26 2.85
C GLY A 22 -9.54 13.99 3.33
N LEU A 23 -10.00 13.20 2.35
CA LEU A 23 -10.61 11.90 2.60
C LEU A 23 -9.53 10.85 2.79
N TRP A 24 -9.46 10.28 3.99
CA TRP A 24 -8.59 9.17 4.31
C TRP A 24 -9.32 7.85 4.10
N ALA A 25 -8.59 6.87 3.57
CA ALA A 25 -9.10 5.52 3.34
C ALA A 25 -8.17 4.48 3.96
N LYS A 26 -8.75 3.53 4.70
CA LYS A 26 -8.06 2.34 5.20
C LYS A 26 -8.65 1.12 4.50
N ILE A 27 -7.85 0.47 3.66
CA ILE A 27 -8.32 -0.60 2.77
C ILE A 27 -7.79 -1.95 3.26
N LYS A 28 -8.66 -2.95 3.32
CA LYS A 28 -8.31 -4.36 3.53
C LYS A 28 -8.52 -5.12 2.22
N ILE A 29 -7.43 -5.58 1.61
CA ILE A 29 -7.46 -6.39 0.39
C ILE A 29 -7.67 -7.87 0.74
N TYR A 30 -8.57 -8.54 0.02
CA TYR A 30 -8.84 -9.97 0.18
C TYR A 30 -7.91 -10.83 -0.68
N THR A 31 -6.77 -11.21 -0.12
CA THR A 31 -5.70 -11.97 -0.79
C THR A 31 -6.00 -13.46 -0.97
N ASN A 32 -7.13 -13.95 -0.45
CA ASN A 32 -7.64 -15.29 -0.72
C ASN A 32 -8.36 -15.39 -2.08
N THR A 33 -8.55 -14.28 -2.78
CA THR A 33 -9.05 -14.24 -4.16
C THR A 33 -7.90 -14.05 -5.14
N ASN A 34 -8.00 -14.60 -6.35
CA ASN A 34 -6.95 -14.42 -7.37
C ASN A 34 -6.71 -12.93 -7.67
N TYR A 35 -7.80 -12.18 -7.89
CA TYR A 35 -7.72 -10.76 -8.18
C TYR A 35 -7.12 -9.93 -7.04
N GLY A 36 -7.49 -10.22 -5.79
CA GLY A 36 -6.93 -9.53 -4.64
C GLY A 36 -5.47 -9.89 -4.38
N LYS A 37 -5.08 -11.15 -4.58
CA LYS A 37 -3.68 -11.59 -4.49
C LYS A 37 -2.80 -10.90 -5.53
N GLU A 38 -3.21 -10.93 -6.80
CA GLU A 38 -2.47 -10.26 -7.88
C GLU A 38 -2.35 -8.76 -7.63
N THR A 39 -3.47 -8.10 -7.29
CA THR A 39 -3.49 -6.66 -7.01
C THR A 39 -2.58 -6.30 -5.83
N TYR A 40 -2.57 -7.10 -4.77
CA TYR A 40 -1.69 -6.92 -3.62
C TYR A 40 -0.21 -7.02 -4.01
N GLU A 41 0.16 -8.05 -4.77
CA GLU A 41 1.54 -8.24 -5.22
C GLU A 41 2.00 -7.10 -6.15
N ILE A 42 1.15 -6.67 -7.09
CA ILE A 42 1.43 -5.52 -7.96
C ILE A 42 1.64 -4.25 -7.12
N ALA A 43 0.76 -3.98 -6.16
CA ALA A 43 0.86 -2.81 -5.30
C ALA A 43 2.19 -2.78 -4.51
N LYS A 44 2.63 -3.93 -3.98
CA LYS A 44 3.94 -4.05 -3.33
C LYS A 44 5.11 -3.79 -4.29
N GLN A 45 5.08 -4.32 -5.51
CA GLN A 45 6.17 -4.11 -6.47
C GLN A 45 6.24 -2.64 -6.89
N MET A 46 5.08 -2.04 -7.19
CA MET A 46 4.97 -0.62 -7.50
C MET A 46 5.51 0.27 -6.37
N GLN A 47 5.25 -0.08 -5.11
CA GLN A 47 5.84 0.60 -3.96
C GLN A 47 7.37 0.51 -3.96
N LYS A 48 7.94 -0.68 -4.20
CA LYS A 48 9.41 -0.89 -4.25
C LYS A 48 10.07 -0.11 -5.38
N ASP A 49 9.38 0.07 -6.49
CA ASP A 49 9.85 0.83 -7.65
C ASP A 49 9.69 2.37 -7.46
N ASN A 50 9.35 2.84 -6.26
CA ASN A 50 9.04 4.23 -5.94
C ASN A 50 7.92 4.82 -6.83
N ARG A 51 6.98 3.98 -7.25
CA ARG A 51 5.82 4.33 -8.08
C ARG A 51 4.55 3.75 -7.45
N PRO A 52 4.20 4.14 -6.22
CA PRO A 52 3.07 3.55 -5.50
C PRO A 52 1.78 3.65 -6.31
N MET A 53 0.93 2.63 -6.19
CA MET A 53 -0.45 2.73 -6.66
C MET A 53 -1.15 3.90 -5.97
N GLN A 54 -2.24 4.34 -6.57
CA GLN A 54 -3.00 5.51 -6.19
C GLN A 54 -4.47 5.14 -6.01
N LEU A 55 -5.26 6.10 -5.54
CA LEU A 55 -6.67 5.92 -5.28
C LEU A 55 -7.51 6.72 -6.27
N SER A 56 -8.60 6.10 -6.72
CA SER A 56 -9.69 6.78 -7.42
C SER A 56 -10.97 6.61 -6.62
N ILE A 57 -11.90 7.55 -6.76
CA ILE A 57 -13.22 7.48 -6.14
C ILE A 57 -14.32 7.62 -7.18
N GLY A 58 -15.33 6.77 -7.07
CA GLY A 58 -16.61 6.95 -7.72
C GLY A 58 -17.54 7.71 -6.79
N TYR A 59 -18.16 8.78 -7.28
CA TYR A 59 -18.99 9.66 -6.46
C TYR A 59 -20.18 10.23 -7.22
N ARG A 60 -21.21 10.60 -6.46
CA ARG A 60 -22.35 11.39 -6.93
C ARG A 60 -22.20 12.83 -6.44
N ILE A 61 -22.44 13.79 -7.32
CA ILE A 61 -22.41 15.22 -6.97
C ILE A 61 -23.73 15.59 -6.31
N LEU A 62 -23.67 16.13 -5.09
CA LEU A 62 -24.83 16.65 -4.38
C LEU A 62 -24.94 18.18 -4.51
N LYS A 63 -23.80 18.89 -4.46
CA LYS A 63 -23.72 20.34 -4.65
C LYS A 63 -22.44 20.71 -5.38
N SER A 64 -22.55 21.59 -6.38
CA SER A 64 -21.42 22.16 -7.11
C SER A 64 -21.75 23.55 -7.62
N GLU A 65 -20.72 24.31 -7.96
CA GLU A 65 -20.84 25.59 -8.65
C GLU A 65 -19.77 25.74 -9.73
N PRO A 66 -20.01 26.55 -10.79
CA PRO A 66 -18.93 26.97 -11.67
C PRO A 66 -17.98 27.91 -10.91
N THR A 67 -16.68 27.75 -11.13
CA THR A 67 -15.65 28.69 -10.68
C THR A 67 -14.63 28.91 -11.79
N GLU A 68 -13.86 29.98 -11.72
CA GLU A 68 -12.76 30.22 -12.64
C GLU A 68 -11.43 29.88 -11.97
N ILE A 69 -10.60 29.07 -12.65
CA ILE A 69 -9.22 28.79 -12.24
C ILE A 69 -8.35 28.98 -13.48
N ASN A 70 -7.35 29.85 -13.39
CA ASN A 70 -6.42 30.15 -14.50
C ASN A 70 -7.13 30.51 -15.82
N GLY A 71 -8.20 31.31 -15.77
CA GLY A 71 -8.95 31.72 -16.96
C GLY A 71 -9.91 30.65 -17.53
N GLN A 72 -10.05 29.50 -16.86
CA GLN A 72 -10.93 28.41 -17.30
C GLN A 72 -12.07 28.21 -16.31
N VAL A 73 -13.29 28.08 -16.85
CA VAL A 73 -14.47 27.70 -16.06
C VAL A 73 -14.36 26.22 -15.72
N VAL A 74 -14.26 25.92 -14.42
CA VAL A 74 -14.22 24.57 -13.87
C VAL A 74 -15.40 24.36 -12.93
N ARG A 75 -15.74 23.10 -12.66
CA ARG A 75 -16.77 22.74 -11.68
C ARG A 75 -16.15 22.57 -10.30
N TYR A 76 -16.49 23.45 -9.37
CA TYR A 76 -16.13 23.30 -7.97
C TYR A 76 -17.16 22.39 -7.26
N LEU A 77 -16.70 21.25 -6.76
CA LEU A 77 -17.54 20.27 -6.05
C LEU A 77 -17.59 20.64 -4.56
N LYS A 78 -18.74 21.12 -4.09
CA LYS A 78 -18.93 21.50 -2.67
C LYS A 78 -19.31 20.33 -1.79
N GLN A 79 -20.11 19.42 -2.33
CA GLN A 79 -20.58 18.26 -1.60
C GLN A 79 -20.76 17.09 -2.57
N ILE A 80 -20.16 15.96 -2.22
CA ILE A 80 -20.25 14.70 -2.95
C ILE A 80 -20.64 13.57 -1.99
N GLU A 81 -21.22 12.54 -2.55
CA GLU A 81 -21.47 11.26 -1.89
C GLU A 81 -20.55 10.23 -2.55
N VAL A 82 -19.61 9.67 -1.78
CA VAL A 82 -18.67 8.67 -2.28
C VAL A 82 -19.35 7.30 -2.25
N GLY A 83 -19.39 6.63 -3.40
CA GLY A 83 -19.98 5.30 -3.55
C GLY A 83 -18.93 4.18 -3.61
N GLU A 84 -17.74 4.47 -4.14
CA GLU A 84 -16.66 3.48 -4.22
C GLU A 84 -15.28 4.10 -4.08
N ILE A 85 -14.31 3.25 -3.75
CA ILE A 85 -12.88 3.55 -3.84
C ILE A 85 -12.17 2.43 -4.60
N SER A 86 -11.31 2.83 -5.54
CA SER A 86 -10.60 1.95 -6.45
C SER A 86 -9.09 2.13 -6.29
N LEU A 87 -8.34 1.03 -6.32
CA LEU A 87 -6.87 1.06 -6.38
C LEU A 87 -6.42 1.09 -7.85
N VAL A 88 -5.70 2.13 -8.24
CA VAL A 88 -5.31 2.39 -9.65
C VAL A 88 -3.81 2.61 -9.79
N PRO A 89 -3.19 2.26 -10.94
CA PRO A 89 -1.77 2.54 -11.16
C PRO A 89 -1.45 4.03 -11.25
N LEU A 90 -2.39 4.83 -11.75
CA LEU A 90 -2.24 6.27 -11.96
C LEU A 90 -3.56 6.97 -11.61
N GLY A 91 -3.55 7.75 -10.55
CA GLY A 91 -4.63 8.64 -10.15
C GLY A 91 -4.40 10.06 -10.69
N THR A 92 -5.49 10.79 -10.87
CA THR A 92 -5.44 12.18 -11.35
C THR A 92 -5.13 13.17 -10.22
N ASN A 93 -5.32 12.77 -8.96
CA ASN A 93 -4.99 13.58 -7.80
C ASN A 93 -3.59 13.18 -7.26
N PRO A 94 -2.58 14.08 -7.27
CA PRO A 94 -1.25 13.78 -6.73
C PRO A 94 -1.23 13.36 -5.25
N GLN A 95 -2.23 13.76 -4.47
CA GLN A 95 -2.40 13.40 -3.05
C GLN A 95 -3.04 12.02 -2.84
N SER A 96 -3.48 11.34 -3.90
CA SER A 96 -4.15 10.03 -3.83
C SER A 96 -3.21 8.84 -3.70
N LYS A 97 -1.90 9.07 -3.50
CA LYS A 97 -0.90 8.00 -3.41
C LYS A 97 -1.13 7.13 -2.18
N ILE A 98 -0.99 5.82 -2.35
CA ILE A 98 -0.91 4.89 -1.22
C ILE A 98 0.33 5.24 -0.39
N GLN A 99 0.11 5.47 0.90
CA GLN A 99 1.16 5.87 1.83
C GLN A 99 1.95 4.67 2.36
N GLU A 100 1.25 3.58 2.65
CA GLU A 100 1.84 2.37 3.20
C GLU A 100 1.01 1.14 2.79
N ILE A 101 1.70 0.05 2.46
CA ILE A 101 1.09 -1.27 2.30
C ILE A 101 1.61 -2.12 3.45
N LYS A 102 0.73 -2.41 4.41
CA LYS A 102 1.07 -3.27 5.54
C LYS A 102 1.05 -4.72 5.09
N ASN A 103 2.19 -5.37 5.19
CA ASN A 103 2.24 -6.82 5.13
C ASN A 103 1.65 -7.37 6.43
N ILE A 104 0.86 -8.43 6.37
CA ILE A 104 0.55 -9.20 7.58
C ILE A 104 1.90 -9.59 8.18
N LYS A 105 2.17 -9.20 9.43
CA LYS A 105 3.33 -9.70 10.18
C LYS A 105 3.16 -11.22 10.31
N GLY A 106 3.64 -11.95 9.31
CA GLY A 106 3.48 -13.39 9.16
C GLY A 106 4.61 -14.05 8.37
N GLU A 107 5.55 -13.27 7.83
CA GLU A 107 6.82 -13.77 7.35
C GLU A 107 7.92 -12.98 8.06
N LYS A 108 8.50 -13.58 9.10
CA LYS A 108 9.85 -13.21 9.50
C LYS A 108 10.68 -13.43 8.24
N ASN A 109 11.16 -12.36 7.61
CA ASN A 109 12.32 -12.48 6.75
C ASN A 109 13.39 -13.16 7.61
N MET A 110 13.63 -14.45 7.38
CA MET A 110 14.90 -15.03 7.78
C MET A 110 15.92 -14.22 7.01
N GLU A 111 16.56 -13.26 7.69
CA GLU A 111 17.86 -12.79 7.24
C GLU A 111 18.66 -14.04 6.90
N LYS A 112 19.27 -14.08 5.73
CA LYS A 112 20.20 -15.15 5.39
C LYS A 112 21.31 -15.11 6.45
N VAL A 113 21.13 -15.90 7.50
CA VAL A 113 22.17 -16.11 8.50
C VAL A 113 23.33 -16.69 7.70
N ASN A 114 24.44 -15.97 7.67
CA ASN A 114 25.66 -16.48 7.10
C ASN A 114 26.12 -17.64 8.01
N LEU A 115 25.69 -18.86 7.67
CA LEU A 115 25.96 -20.07 8.46
C LEU A 115 27.45 -20.28 8.70
N LYS A 116 28.31 -19.72 7.84
CA LYS A 116 29.75 -19.73 8.00
C LYS A 116 30.19 -18.87 9.20
N GLU A 117 29.74 -17.63 9.28
CA GLU A 117 30.05 -16.74 10.42
C GLU A 117 29.51 -17.26 11.76
N LEU A 118 28.35 -17.94 11.73
CA LEU A 118 27.80 -18.54 12.94
C LEU A 118 28.65 -19.74 13.40
N ASN A 119 29.07 -20.60 12.47
CA ASN A 119 29.94 -21.72 12.80
C ASN A 119 31.32 -21.26 13.29
N ASP A 120 31.91 -20.25 12.64
CA ASP A 120 33.20 -19.69 13.05
C ASP A 120 33.13 -19.15 14.49
N LYS A 121 32.07 -18.39 14.84
CA LYS A 121 31.85 -17.90 16.21
C LYS A 121 31.63 -19.00 17.25
N ILE A 122 30.97 -20.09 16.87
CA ILE A 122 30.74 -21.23 17.76
C ILE A 122 32.06 -21.96 18.04
N ILE A 123 32.90 -22.12 17.02
CA ILE A 123 34.22 -22.75 17.16
C ILE A 123 35.11 -21.91 18.08
N ASP A 124 35.18 -20.59 17.85
CA ASP A 124 35.97 -19.68 18.68
C ASP A 124 35.53 -19.71 20.15
N SER A 125 34.21 -19.69 20.41
CA SER A 125 33.67 -19.75 21.77
C SER A 125 33.99 -21.06 22.49
N ASN A 126 33.98 -22.19 21.76
CA ASN A 126 34.31 -23.49 22.34
C ASN A 126 35.80 -23.61 22.66
N ASN A 127 36.68 -23.06 21.81
CA ASN A 127 38.12 -23.03 22.06
C ASN A 127 38.45 -22.18 23.31
N GLU A 128 37.84 -21.01 23.47
CA GLU A 128 38.01 -20.19 24.69
C GLU A 128 37.53 -20.91 25.96
N LEU A 129 36.49 -21.74 25.86
CA LEU A 129 35.97 -22.52 26.99
C LEU A 129 36.90 -23.69 27.35
N GLU A 130 37.57 -24.30 26.38
CA GLU A 130 38.57 -25.35 26.65
C GLU A 130 39.85 -24.78 27.24
N GLU A 131 40.32 -23.62 26.78
CA GLU A 131 41.48 -22.93 27.37
C GLU A 131 41.24 -22.51 28.83
N LYS A 132 40.01 -22.11 29.18
CA LYS A 132 39.62 -21.80 30.56
C LYS A 132 39.45 -23.03 31.46
N LYS A 133 39.31 -24.23 30.92
CA LYS A 133 39.25 -25.48 31.70
C LYS A 133 40.64 -26.05 32.00
N ASN A 134 41.66 -25.63 31.25
CA ASN A 134 43.03 -26.14 31.34
C ASN A 134 43.99 -25.19 32.10
N ASN A 135 43.48 -24.11 32.69
CA ASN A 135 44.15 -23.22 33.64
C ASN A 135 43.43 -23.26 35.00
#